data_AF-A0A5N8XLV4-F1
#
_entry.id   AF-A0A5N8XLV4-F1
#
_cell.length_a   1.000
_cell.length_b   1.000
_cell.length_c   1.000
_cell.angle_alpha   90.00
_cell.angle_beta   90.00
_cell.angle_gamma   90.00
#
_symmetry.space_group_name_H-M   'P 1'
#
loop_
_entity.id
_entity.type
_entity.pdbx_description
1 polymer ?
#
loop_
_entity_poly.entity_id
_entity_poly.type
_entity_poly.pdbx_seq_one_letter_code
_entity_poly.pdbx_strand_id
1 'polypeptide(L)'
;MPDANLRIPADARDRLAEIAAGEGLSLRSYLARLAETLLTPAERAERAEKAQAVLREWNGYDPNEAEKADLDAELDRRMSEAGAP
;
A
#
# COMPACT_ATOMS: atom_id res chain seq x y z
N MET A 1 -16.69 -2.96 15.25
CA MET A 1 -17.11 -2.69 13.86
C MET A 1 -18.21 -3.68 13.50
N PRO A 2 -19.29 -3.24 12.83
CA PRO A 2 -20.31 -4.17 12.34
C PRO A 2 -19.70 -5.12 11.31
N ASP A 3 -20.14 -6.37 11.31
CA ASP A 3 -19.71 -7.35 10.33
C ASP A 3 -20.23 -6.99 8.94
N ALA A 4 -19.34 -6.98 7.95
CA ALA A 4 -19.67 -6.74 6.55
C ALA A 4 -19.68 -8.07 5.77
N ASN A 5 -20.73 -8.31 5.00
CA ASN A 5 -20.81 -9.49 4.13
C ASN A 5 -20.18 -9.18 2.77
N LEU A 6 -19.07 -9.84 2.46
CA LEU A 6 -18.35 -9.71 1.20
C LEU A 6 -18.62 -10.94 0.31
N ARG A 7 -19.03 -10.71 -0.94
CA ARG A 7 -19.08 -11.76 -1.96
C ARG A 7 -17.77 -11.80 -2.71
N ILE A 8 -17.06 -12.92 -2.60
CA ILE A 8 -15.81 -13.17 -3.30
C ILE A 8 -15.85 -14.56 -3.96
N PRO A 9 -15.12 -14.76 -5.07
CA PRO A 9 -14.91 -16.08 -5.65
C PRO A 9 -14.36 -17.08 -4.63
N ALA A 10 -14.78 -18.35 -4.73
CA ALA A 10 -14.42 -19.38 -3.75
C ALA A 10 -12.91 -19.67 -3.76
N ASP A 11 -12.29 -19.70 -4.94
CA ASP A 11 -10.86 -19.83 -5.15
C ASP A 11 -10.06 -18.69 -4.46
N ALA A 12 -10.54 -17.45 -4.58
CA ALA A 12 -9.92 -16.31 -3.91
C ALA A 12 -10.02 -16.43 -2.37
N ARG A 13 -11.18 -16.85 -1.85
CA ARG A 13 -11.39 -17.10 -0.42
C ARG A 13 -10.43 -18.16 0.10
N ASP A 14 -10.35 -19.30 -0.60
CA ASP A 14 -9.58 -20.46 -0.16
C ASP A 14 -8.09 -20.13 -0.15
N ARG A 15 -7.59 -19.44 -1.18
CA ARG A 15 -6.21 -18.93 -1.22
C ARG A 15 -5.91 -17.98 -0.06
N LEU A 16 -6.81 -17.04 0.25
CA LEU A 16 -6.62 -16.12 1.39
C LEU A 16 -6.63 -16.87 2.73
N ALA A 17 -7.45 -17.91 2.86
CA ALA A 17 -7.49 -18.75 4.06
C ALA A 17 -6.19 -19.53 4.26
N GLU A 18 -5.60 -20.07 3.18
CA GLU A 18 -4.28 -20.74 3.22
C GLU A 18 -3.18 -19.77 3.66
N ILE A 19 -3.15 -18.55 3.12
CA ILE A 19 -2.18 -17.52 3.51
C ILE A 19 -2.34 -17.16 4.99
N ALA A 20 -3.57 -16.92 5.44
CA ALA A 20 -3.87 -16.60 6.83
C ALA A 20 -3.43 -17.74 7.77
N ALA A 21 -3.68 -19.00 7.40
CA ALA A 21 -3.26 -20.16 8.17
C ALA A 21 -1.73 -20.27 8.26
N GLY A 22 -1.00 -19.96 7.19
CA GLY A 22 0.47 -19.88 7.19
C GLY A 22 1.02 -18.84 8.17
N GLU A 23 0.25 -17.79 8.44
CA GLU A 23 0.57 -16.76 9.44
C GLU A 23 -0.04 -17.04 10.84
N GLY A 24 -0.71 -18.19 11.03
CA GLY A 24 -1.37 -18.53 12.30
C GLY A 24 -2.60 -17.66 12.61
N LEU A 25 -3.17 -17.00 11.60
CA LEU A 25 -4.31 -16.10 11.73
C LEU A 25 -5.59 -16.71 11.16
N SER A 26 -6.73 -16.28 11.68
CA SER A 26 -8.01 -16.51 11.00
C SER A 26 -8.11 -15.62 9.76
N LEU A 27 -8.86 -16.05 8.74
CA LEU A 27 -9.13 -15.23 7.54
C LEU A 27 -9.65 -13.82 7.92
N ARG A 28 -10.53 -13.74 8.92
CA ARG A 28 -11.06 -12.46 9.43
C ARG A 28 -9.97 -11.58 10.02
N SER A 29 -9.11 -12.15 10.87
CA SER A 29 -8.00 -11.43 11.50
C SER A 29 -6.98 -10.96 10.47
N TYR A 30 -6.71 -11.80 9.47
CA TYR A 30 -5.84 -11.47 8.36
C TYR A 30 -6.39 -10.29 7.54
N LEU A 31 -7.68 -10.31 7.20
CA LEU A 31 -8.33 -9.22 6.47
C LEU A 31 -8.37 -7.90 7.27
N ALA A 32 -8.60 -7.97 8.59
CA ALA A 32 -8.57 -6.79 9.44
C ALA A 32 -7.16 -6.15 9.48
N ARG A 33 -6.12 -6.98 9.68
CA ARG A 33 -4.73 -6.53 9.62
C ARG A 33 -4.37 -5.99 8.24
N LEU A 34 -4.83 -6.63 7.17
CA LEU A 34 -4.58 -6.16 5.81
C LEU A 34 -5.17 -4.76 5.61
N ALA A 35 -6.40 -4.53 6.05
CA ALA A 35 -7.04 -3.21 5.99
C ALA A 35 -6.29 -2.14 6.79
N GLU A 36 -5.66 -2.49 7.91
CA GLU A 36 -4.82 -1.56 8.69
C GLU A 36 -3.50 -1.21 8.00
N THR A 37 -2.99 -2.10 7.15
CA THR A 37 -1.70 -1.90 6.45
C THR A 37 -1.84 -1.23 5.08
N LEU A 38 -2.97 -1.40 4.40
CA LEU A 38 -3.20 -0.84 3.07
C LEU A 38 -3.81 0.55 3.18
N LEU A 39 -3.07 1.56 2.72
CA LEU A 39 -3.59 2.92 2.58
C LEU A 39 -4.42 3.06 1.31
N THR A 40 -5.58 3.70 1.43
CA THR A 40 -6.36 4.16 0.27
C THR A 40 -5.56 5.17 -0.56
N PRO A 41 -5.93 5.40 -1.84
CA PRO A 41 -5.28 6.44 -2.65
C PRO A 41 -5.31 7.83 -2.00
N ALA A 42 -6.42 8.17 -1.34
CA ALA A 42 -6.58 9.46 -0.65
C ALA A 42 -5.64 9.58 0.57
N GLU A 43 -5.58 8.55 1.42
CA GLU A 43 -4.67 8.54 2.58
C GLU A 43 -3.20 8.54 2.15
N ARG A 44 -2.87 7.90 1.02
CA ARG A 44 -1.52 7.99 0.42
C ARG A 44 -1.19 9.41 -0.02
N ALA A 45 -2.12 10.10 -0.69
CA ALA A 45 -1.94 11.49 -1.10
C ALA A 45 -1.75 12.41 0.10
N GLU A 46 -2.59 12.29 1.14
CA GLU A 46 -2.46 13.06 2.38
C GLU A 46 -1.10 12.84 3.05
N ARG A 47 -0.65 11.58 3.12
CA ARG A 47 0.67 11.25 3.69
C ARG A 47 1.82 11.82 2.85
N ALA A 48 1.69 11.83 1.53
CA ALA A 48 2.66 12.43 0.63
C ALA A 48 2.75 13.96 0.81
N GLU A 49 1.61 14.64 0.94
CA GLU A 49 1.55 16.09 1.22
C GLU A 49 2.21 16.42 2.56
N LYS A 50 1.91 15.65 3.62
CA LYS A 50 2.55 15.83 4.94
C LYS A 50 4.07 15.62 4.86
N ALA A 51 4.52 14.59 4.16
CA ALA A 51 5.94 14.34 3.97
C ALA A 51 6.63 15.46 3.19
N GLN A 52 5.99 15.97 2.13
CA GLN A 52 6.49 17.11 1.36
C GLN A 52 6.59 18.38 2.22
N ALA A 53 5.58 18.65 3.05
CA ALA A 53 5.62 19.80 3.97
C ALA A 53 6.81 19.72 4.94
N VAL A 54 7.04 18.53 5.54
CA VAL A 54 8.19 18.32 6.44
C VAL A 54 9.52 18.46 5.71
N LEU A 55 9.65 17.89 4.50
CA LEU A 55 10.86 18.03 3.70
C LEU A 55 11.13 19.49 3.34
N ARG A 56 10.10 20.21 2.88
CA ARG A 56 10.21 21.63 2.55
C ARG A 56 10.65 22.47 3.76
N GLU A 57 10.10 22.19 4.94
CA GLU A 57 10.52 22.85 6.18
C GLU A 57 11.98 22.51 6.54
N TRP A 58 12.37 21.25 6.36
CA TRP A 58 13.67 20.76 6.81
C TRP A 58 14.84 21.11 5.88
N ASN A 59 14.65 21.05 4.56
CA ASN A 59 15.72 21.22 3.58
C ASN A 59 15.32 22.06 2.35
N GLY A 60 14.11 22.63 2.33
CA GLY A 60 13.61 23.43 1.20
C GLY A 60 13.23 22.63 -0.03
N TYR A 61 13.21 21.29 0.04
CA TYR A 61 12.86 20.42 -1.08
C TYR A 61 11.37 20.56 -1.44
N ASP A 62 11.12 21.06 -2.65
CA ASP A 62 9.79 21.36 -3.19
C ASP A 62 9.77 20.97 -4.68
N PRO A 63 9.76 19.66 -5.01
CA PRO A 63 9.88 19.20 -6.39
C PRO A 63 8.61 19.53 -7.18
N ASN A 64 8.80 19.97 -8.41
CA ASN A 64 7.70 20.25 -9.32
C ASN A 64 7.08 18.95 -9.87
N GLU A 65 5.95 19.05 -10.58
CA GLU A 65 5.22 17.88 -11.09
C GLU A 65 6.04 17.02 -12.07
N ALA A 66 6.90 17.64 -12.88
CA ALA A 66 7.75 16.91 -13.83
C ALA A 66 8.84 16.12 -13.09
N GLU A 67 9.49 16.74 -12.09
CA GLU A 67 10.49 16.07 -11.26
C GLU A 67 9.89 14.91 -10.46
N LYS A 68 8.65 15.05 -9.97
CA LYS A 68 7.92 13.96 -9.32
C LYS A 68 7.65 12.80 -10.28
N ALA A 69 7.19 13.10 -11.51
CA ALA A 69 6.94 12.08 -12.52
C ALA A 69 8.22 11.31 -12.91
N ASP A 70 9.35 12.02 -13.04
CA ASP A 70 10.65 11.41 -13.33
C ASP A 70 11.13 10.50 -12.18
N LEU A 71 10.92 10.93 -10.93
CA LEU A 71 11.25 10.15 -9.74
C LEU A 71 10.39 8.89 -9.62
N ASP A 72 9.09 8.99 -9.91
CA ASP A 72 8.18 7.84 -9.91
C ASP A 72 8.59 6.82 -10.99
N ALA A 73 8.91 7.28 -12.21
CA ALA A 73 9.40 6.41 -13.27
C ALA A 73 10.73 5.71 -12.92
N GLU A 74 11.64 6.44 -12.27
CA GLU A 74 12.90 5.90 -11.76
C GLU A 74 12.66 4.85 -10.67
N LEU A 75 11.73 5.10 -9.76
CA LEU A 75 11.38 4.17 -8.69
C LEU A 75 10.76 2.89 -9.27
N ASP A 76 9.82 3.00 -10.19
CA ASP A 76 9.19 1.87 -10.87
C ASP A 76 10.22 1.02 -11.61
N ARG A 77 11.20 1.67 -12.28
CA ARG A 77 12.31 0.96 -12.92
C ARG A 77 13.11 0.15 -11.90
N ARG A 78 13.52 0.76 -10.78
CA ARG A 78 14.30 0.07 -9.73
C ARG A 78 13.52 -1.05 -9.06
N MET A 79 12.22 -0.86 -8.81
CA MET A 79 11.38 -1.91 -8.24
C MET A 79 11.24 -3.09 -9.20
N SER A 80 11.11 -2.81 -10.51
CA SER A 80 11.08 -3.85 -11.54
C SER A 80 12.41 -4.60 -11.65
N GLU A 81 13.54 -3.89 -11.57
CA GLU A 81 14.88 -4.49 -11.53
C GLU A 81 15.12 -5.34 -10.26
N ALA A 82 14.63 -4.89 -9.10
CA ALA A 82 14.77 -5.61 -7.83
C ALA A 82 13.80 -6.80 -7.68
N GLY A 83 12.68 -6.79 -8.43
CA GLY A 83 11.70 -7.88 -8.51
C GLY A 83 11.91 -8.83 -9.70
N ALA A 84 12.91 -8.57 -10.54
CA ALA A 84 13.34 -9.50 -11.57
C ALA A 84 14.07 -10.68 -10.92
N PRO A 85 13.80 -11.93 -11.34
CA PRO A 85 14.36 -13.14 -10.73
C PRO A 85 15.90 -13.23 -10.80
#